data_AF-A0A521YT19-F1
#
_entry.id   AF-A0A521YT19-F1
#
_cell.length_a   1.000
_cell.length_b   1.000
_cell.length_c   1.000
_cell.angle_alpha   90.00
_cell.angle_beta   90.00
_cell.angle_gamma   90.00
#
_symmetry.space_group_name_H-M   'P 1'
#
loop_
_entity.id
_entity.type
_entity.pdbx_description
1 polymer ?
#
loop_
_entity_poly.entity_id
_entity_poly.type
_entity_poly.pdbx_seq_one_letter_code
_entity_poly.pdbx_strand_id
1 'polypeptide(L)'
;MPIRTKKYRFVMSLVQYAPEETGVYALWQGEEMIYVGRAAEKAQGIQHCLLEHLHGTRGACSAKATHYSWEICLLPAVREAEILREFRAAHRRDPRCNAQSP
;
A
#
# COMPACT_ATOMS: atom_id res chain seq x y z
N MET A 1 -13.22 -3.14 -7.51
CA MET A 1 -11.75 -3.07 -7.37
C MET A 1 -11.43 -1.81 -6.56
N PRO A 2 -10.82 -1.94 -5.37
CA PRO A 2 -10.93 -0.93 -4.30
C PRO A 2 -9.96 0.26 -4.44
N ILE A 3 -8.90 0.11 -5.25
CA ILE A 3 -8.04 1.19 -5.66
C ILE A 3 -8.09 1.23 -7.20
N ARG A 4 -8.74 2.26 -7.77
CA ARG A 4 -8.95 2.42 -9.23
C ARG A 4 -7.70 2.90 -9.97
N THR A 5 -6.52 2.86 -9.34
CA THR A 5 -5.29 3.35 -9.95
C THR A 5 -4.47 2.25 -10.60
N LYS A 6 -3.77 2.66 -11.65
CA LYS A 6 -2.75 1.91 -12.37
C LYS A 6 -1.79 1.21 -11.38
N LYS A 7 -1.47 -0.05 -11.65
CA LYS A 7 -0.41 -0.78 -10.93
C LYS A 7 0.94 -0.42 -11.54
N TYR A 8 1.87 0.02 -10.72
CA TYR A 8 3.26 0.28 -11.10
C TYR A 8 4.15 -0.85 -10.59
N ARG A 9 5.21 -1.21 -11.32
CA ARG A 9 6.14 -2.24 -10.85
C ARG A 9 6.80 -1.78 -9.55
N PHE A 10 6.87 -2.66 -8.55
CA PHE A 10 7.46 -2.37 -7.25
C PHE A 10 8.98 -2.53 -7.31
N VAL A 11 9.64 -1.53 -7.88
CA VAL A 11 11.11 -1.42 -7.99
C VAL A 11 11.55 0.00 -7.65
N MET A 12 12.78 0.13 -7.17
CA MET A 12 13.37 1.39 -6.70
C MET A 12 13.16 2.56 -7.68
N SER A 13 13.48 2.33 -8.95
CA SER A 13 13.43 3.37 -9.99
C SER A 13 12.03 3.90 -10.29
N LEU A 14 10.96 3.19 -9.92
CA LEU A 14 9.59 3.69 -10.04
C LEU A 14 9.08 4.24 -8.72
N VAL A 15 9.41 3.60 -7.61
CA VAL A 15 8.97 4.06 -6.29
C VAL A 15 9.51 5.45 -5.98
N GLN A 16 10.73 5.81 -6.41
CA GLN A 16 11.27 7.17 -6.26
C GLN A 16 10.45 8.29 -6.94
N TYR A 17 9.51 7.94 -7.83
CA TYR A 17 8.59 8.89 -8.47
C TYR A 17 7.17 8.78 -7.91
N ALA A 18 6.96 7.97 -6.87
CA ALA A 18 5.69 7.95 -6.16
C ALA A 18 5.47 9.30 -5.44
N PRO A 19 4.21 9.68 -5.18
CA PRO A 19 3.86 10.90 -4.46
C PRO A 19 4.53 10.99 -3.08
N GLU A 20 5.00 12.17 -2.70
CA GLU A 20 5.49 12.48 -1.35
C GLU A 20 4.35 12.94 -0.42
N GLU A 21 3.13 12.98 -0.95
CA GLU A 21 1.94 13.45 -0.27
C GLU A 21 1.32 12.39 0.66
N THR A 22 0.44 12.89 1.54
CA THR A 22 -0.48 12.09 2.35
C THR A 22 -1.46 11.29 1.48
N GLY A 23 -1.70 10.04 1.85
CA GLY A 23 -2.68 9.21 1.17
C GLY A 23 -2.61 7.75 1.57
N VAL A 24 -3.13 6.88 0.70
CA VAL A 24 -3.09 5.43 0.88
C VAL A 24 -2.27 4.78 -0.23
N TYR A 25 -1.69 3.63 0.08
CA TYR A 25 -0.95 2.83 -0.86
C TYR A 25 -1.30 1.35 -0.69
N ALA A 26 -1.24 0.60 -1.79
CA ALA A 26 -1.40 -0.85 -1.76
C ALA A 26 -0.23 -1.54 -2.46
N LEU A 27 0.12 -2.71 -1.93
CA LEU A 27 1.11 -3.59 -2.50
C LEU A 27 0.43 -4.85 -3.02
N TRP A 28 0.92 -5.33 -4.16
CA TRP A 28 0.30 -6.40 -4.93
C TRP A 28 1.31 -7.48 -5.28
N GLN A 29 0.90 -8.74 -5.21
CA GLN A 29 1.61 -9.85 -5.82
C GLN A 29 0.78 -10.37 -7.00
N GLY A 30 1.19 -10.01 -8.23
CA GLY A 30 0.37 -10.19 -9.42
C GLY A 30 -0.98 -9.46 -9.28
N GLU A 31 -2.06 -10.24 -9.27
CA GLU A 31 -3.42 -9.72 -9.14
C GLU A 31 -3.93 -9.64 -7.69
N GLU A 32 -3.24 -10.26 -6.73
CA GLU A 32 -3.64 -10.24 -5.34
C GLU A 32 -3.12 -8.98 -4.64
N MET A 33 -4.00 -8.21 -3.98
CA MET A 33 -3.59 -7.19 -3.02
C MET A 33 -3.13 -7.89 -1.74
N ILE A 34 -1.85 -7.72 -1.40
CA ILE A 34 -1.24 -8.40 -0.25
C ILE A 34 -1.10 -7.47 0.96
N TYR A 35 -1.08 -6.17 0.72
CA TYR A 35 -0.98 -5.15 1.77
C TYR A 35 -1.69 -3.86 1.34
N VAL A 36 -2.31 -3.17 2.29
CA VAL A 36 -2.72 -1.77 2.19
C VAL A 36 -2.23 -1.02 3.41
N GLY A 37 -1.73 0.20 3.21
CA GLY A 37 -1.26 1.07 4.27
C GLY A 37 -1.59 2.53 3.98
N ARG A 38 -1.30 3.37 4.97
CA ARG A 38 -1.48 4.83 4.88
C ARG A 38 -0.19 5.60 5.15
N ALA A 39 -0.05 6.71 4.44
CA ALA A 39 0.91 7.77 4.70
C ALA A 39 0.15 8.96 5.27
N ALA A 40 0.34 9.24 6.57
CA ALA A 40 -0.45 10.23 7.31
C ALA A 40 0.36 11.36 7.94
N GLU A 41 1.69 11.24 7.98
CA GLU A 41 2.56 12.22 8.62
C GLU A 41 3.25 13.09 7.57
N LYS A 42 3.46 14.37 7.88
CA LYS A 42 4.12 15.33 6.97
C LYS A 42 5.52 14.88 6.54
N ALA A 43 6.21 14.08 7.35
CA ALA A 43 7.55 13.56 7.06
C ALA A 43 7.53 12.16 6.42
N GLN A 44 6.37 11.50 6.32
CA GLN A 44 6.23 10.13 5.83
C GLN A 44 5.13 10.06 4.76
N GLY A 45 5.44 10.60 3.59
CA GLY A 45 4.61 10.50 2.38
C GLY A 45 4.51 9.07 1.84
N ILE A 46 3.62 8.88 0.86
CA ILE A 46 3.43 7.57 0.19
C ILE A 46 4.77 6.99 -0.29
N GLN A 47 5.60 7.81 -0.93
CA GLN A 47 6.93 7.43 -1.40
C GLN A 47 7.79 6.84 -0.29
N HIS A 48 7.88 7.52 0.85
CA HIS A 48 8.69 7.09 1.98
C HIS A 48 8.26 5.71 2.48
N CYS A 49 6.96 5.50 2.70
CA CYS A 49 6.43 4.21 3.15
C CYS A 49 6.72 3.09 2.15
N LEU A 50 6.58 3.35 0.84
CA LEU A 50 6.89 2.38 -0.20
C LEU A 50 8.38 2.01 -0.24
N LEU A 51 9.28 2.99 -0.04
CA LEU A 51 10.72 2.75 0.08
C LEU A 51 11.06 1.87 1.28
N GLU A 52 10.43 2.09 2.43
CA GLU A 52 10.63 1.24 3.62
C GLU A 52 10.18 -0.20 3.39
N HIS A 53 9.11 -0.42 2.62
CA HIS A 53 8.71 -1.77 2.20
C HIS A 53 9.70 -2.39 1.22
N LEU A 54 10.20 -1.62 0.24
CA LEU A 54 11.24 -2.09 -0.70
C LEU A 54 12.52 -2.51 0.03
N HIS A 55 12.94 -1.74 1.03
CA HIS A 55 14.10 -2.03 1.87
C HIS A 55 13.85 -3.14 2.90
N GLY A 56 12.62 -3.63 3.03
CA GLY A 56 12.25 -4.68 3.97
C GLY A 56 12.07 -4.20 5.43
N THR A 57 12.23 -2.91 5.71
CA THR A 57 12.07 -2.31 7.04
C THR A 57 10.67 -2.50 7.61
N ARG A 58 9.64 -2.50 6.76
CA ARG A 58 8.23 -2.76 7.13
C ARG A 58 7.82 -4.24 7.07
N GLY A 59 8.80 -5.15 7.06
CA GLY A 59 8.59 -6.59 7.17
C GLY A 59 8.73 -7.37 5.86
N ALA A 60 9.18 -8.62 5.97
CA ALA A 60 9.52 -9.47 4.82
C ALA A 60 8.30 -9.91 3.98
N CYS A 61 7.08 -9.89 4.53
CA CYS A 61 5.88 -10.28 3.77
C CYS A 61 5.57 -9.28 2.66
N SER A 62 5.61 -7.99 2.97
CA SER A 62 5.27 -6.90 2.07
C SER A 62 6.38 -6.59 1.05
N ALA A 63 7.65 -6.84 1.41
CA ALA A 63 8.79 -6.73 0.51
C ALA A 63 8.71 -7.64 -0.73
N LYS A 64 7.90 -8.72 -0.68
CA LYS A 64 7.67 -9.65 -1.81
C LYS A 64 6.67 -9.12 -2.84
N ALA A 65 6.21 -7.88 -2.70
CA ALA A 65 5.30 -7.27 -3.66
C ALA A 65 5.96 -7.13 -5.04
N THR A 66 5.14 -7.29 -6.06
CA THR A 66 5.52 -7.15 -7.48
C THR A 66 5.09 -5.81 -8.05
N HIS A 67 4.00 -5.24 -7.52
CA HIS A 67 3.44 -3.98 -7.95
C HIS A 67 2.94 -3.17 -6.76
N TYR A 68 2.80 -1.87 -6.96
CA TYR A 68 2.17 -0.96 -6.02
C TYR A 68 1.17 -0.04 -6.72
N SER A 69 0.23 0.47 -5.95
CA SER A 69 -0.73 1.50 -6.34
C SER A 69 -0.84 2.51 -5.21
N TRP A 70 -1.31 3.70 -5.53
CA TRP A 70 -1.49 4.76 -4.54
C TRP A 70 -2.68 5.64 -4.88
N GLU A 71 -3.15 6.36 -3.87
CA GLU A 71 -4.22 7.35 -3.96
C GLU A 71 -3.92 8.47 -2.96
N ILE A 72 -3.70 9.69 -3.45
CA ILE A 72 -3.55 10.88 -2.60
C ILE A 72 -4.92 11.21 -2.00
N CYS A 73 -5.01 11.37 -0.69
CA CYS A 73 -6.26 11.71 -0.03
C CYS A 73 -6.03 12.43 1.30
N LEU A 74 -7.00 13.26 1.71
CA LEU A 74 -6.93 14.06 2.93
C LEU A 74 -7.18 13.26 4.21
N LEU A 75 -7.95 12.17 4.11
CA LEU A 75 -8.34 11.32 5.25
C LEU A 75 -7.87 9.88 5.04
N PRO A 76 -6.54 9.63 5.06
CA PRO A 76 -5.99 8.35 4.67
C PRO A 76 -6.38 7.19 5.60
N ALA A 77 -6.63 7.47 6.89
CA ALA A 77 -7.13 6.46 7.83
C ALA A 77 -8.55 5.98 7.48
N VAL A 78 -9.44 6.90 7.10
CA VAL A 78 -10.80 6.56 6.67
C VAL A 78 -10.72 5.75 5.37
N ARG A 79 -9.90 6.21 4.42
CA ARG A 79 -9.76 5.56 3.11
C ARG A 79 -9.16 4.15 3.21
N GLU A 80 -8.15 3.96 4.05
CA GLU A 80 -7.57 2.64 4.34
C GLU A 80 -8.62 1.69 4.92
N ALA A 81 -9.42 2.15 5.89
CA ALA A 81 -10.47 1.34 6.50
C ALA A 81 -11.56 0.94 5.49
N GLU A 82 -11.93 1.83 4.56
CA GLU A 82 -12.84 1.51 3.46
C GLU A 82 -12.30 0.41 2.55
N ILE A 83 -11.03 0.54 2.11
CA ILE A 83 -10.37 -0.45 1.24
C ILE A 83 -10.31 -1.81 1.92
N LEU A 84 -9.93 -1.85 3.21
CA LEU A 84 -9.91 -3.08 3.99
C LEU A 84 -11.31 -3.68 4.15
N ARG A 85 -12.33 -2.86 4.40
CA ARG A 85 -13.73 -3.31 4.51
C ARG A 85 -14.22 -3.93 3.20
N GLU A 86 -13.97 -3.29 2.07
CA GLU A 86 -14.33 -3.79 0.74
C GLU A 86 -13.59 -5.10 0.42
N PHE A 87 -12.29 -5.17 0.73
CA PHE A 87 -11.50 -6.38 0.54
C PHE A 87 -12.04 -7.53 1.40
N ARG A 88 -12.34 -7.29 2.68
CA ARG A 88 -12.97 -8.29 3.56
C ARG A 88 -14.33 -8.74 3.06
N ALA A 89 -15.16 -7.83 2.55
CA ALA A 89 -16.46 -8.20 1.99
C ALA A 89 -16.33 -9.13 0.77
N ALA A 90 -15.32 -8.90 -0.08
CA ALA A 90 -15.08 -9.71 -1.27
C ALA A 90 -14.36 -11.04 -0.97
N HIS A 91 -13.40 -11.05 -0.05
CA HIS A 91 -12.48 -12.17 0.17
C HIS A 91 -12.68 -12.91 1.50
N ARG A 92 -13.52 -12.38 2.41
CA ARG A 92 -13.76 -12.90 3.77
C ARG A 92 -12.50 -13.00 4.65
N ARG A 93 -11.49 -12.18 4.35
CA ARG A 93 -10.23 -12.06 5.10
C ARG A 93 -9.58 -10.71 4.81
N ASP A 94 -8.58 -10.36 5.61
CA ASP A 94 -7.69 -9.23 5.32
C ASP A 94 -6.61 -9.60 4.28
N PRO A 95 -5.94 -8.59 3.68
CA PRO A 95 -4.73 -8.84 2.91
C PRO A 95 -3.69 -9.53 3.78
N ARG A 96 -3.08 -10.58 3.24
CA ARG A 96 -2.29 -11.54 4.03
C ARG A 96 -1.09 -10.93 4.77
N CYS A 97 -0.55 -9.80 4.29
CA CYS A 97 0.56 -9.11 4.95
C CYS A 97 0.09 -8.02 5.93
N ASN A 98 -1.18 -7.59 5.91
CA ASN A 98 -1.71 -6.66 6.92
C ASN A 98 -1.77 -7.30 8.31
N ALA A 99 -2.05 -8.60 8.38
CA ALA A 99 -2.09 -9.35 9.65
C ALA A 99 -0.70 -9.61 10.27
N GLN A 100 0.38 -9.35 9.52
CA GLN A 100 1.77 -9.63 9.91
C GLN A 100 2.61 -8.35 10.09
N SER A 101 1.99 -7.18 9.93
CA SER A 101 2.65 -5.92 10.24
C SER A 101 2.66 -5.70 11.76
N PRO A 102 3.79 -5.25 12.34
CA PRO A 102 3.91 -4.98 13.76
C PRO A 102 3.00 -3.83 14.22
#